data_AF-A0A7L3AY07-F1
#
_entry.id   AF-A0A7L3AY07-F1
#
_cell.length_a   1.000
_cell.length_b   1.000
_cell.length_c   1.000
_cell.angle_alpha   90.00
_cell.angle_beta   90.00
_cell.angle_gamma   90.00
#
_symmetry.space_group_name_H-M   'P 1'
#
loop_
_entity.id
_entity.type
_entity.pdbx_description
1 polymer ?
#
loop_
_entity_poly.entity_id
_entity_poly.type
_entity_poly.pdbx_seq_one_letter_code
_entity_poly.pdbx_strand_id
1 'polypeptide(L)'
;QTWDAALAKTARAWANKCIFEHNIYLNEKHQCHPNFTSIGENIWVGSHQAFSVAGAIKSWYDEVKSYTFAEEKCTAVCGHYIQVVWDDSYKVGCAVTLCKEVAGIRNAANFICNYSPAGNFPRKPYIQGKSCSNCTKGDTCENKLCNYSRWHPPWEFRIACNVACITVTVLRALLMFLAFVAVYFIKKHFTNIHIST
;
A
#
# COMPACT_ATOMS: atom_id res chain seq x y z
N GLN A 1 4.68 1.48 12.37
CA GLN A 1 4.51 1.46 10.90
C GLN A 1 3.98 2.80 10.42
N THR A 2 4.40 3.25 9.24
CA THR A 2 3.91 4.46 8.56
C THR A 2 3.50 4.13 7.12
N TRP A 3 2.66 4.95 6.52
CA TRP A 3 2.10 4.69 5.19
C TRP A 3 3.12 4.88 4.07
N ASP A 4 3.16 3.95 3.12
CA ASP A 4 3.95 4.03 1.88
C ASP A 4 3.05 3.94 0.63
N ALA A 5 3.10 4.97 -0.20
CA ALA A 5 2.25 5.07 -1.38
C ALA A 5 2.65 4.10 -2.51
N ALA A 6 3.94 3.74 -2.63
CA ALA A 6 4.39 2.78 -3.62
C ALA A 6 3.97 1.36 -3.24
N LEU A 7 4.04 0.99 -1.96
CA LEU A 7 3.46 -0.26 -1.47
C LEU A 7 1.95 -0.33 -1.73
N ALA A 8 1.21 0.76 -1.48
CA ALA A 8 -0.23 0.80 -1.74
C ALA A 8 -0.57 0.68 -3.23
N LYS A 9 0.27 1.24 -4.11
CA LYS A 9 0.12 1.10 -5.57
C LYS A 9 0.29 -0.36 -6.00
N THR A 10 1.27 -1.05 -5.44
CA THR A 10 1.50 -2.49 -5.69
C THR A 10 0.34 -3.33 -5.16
N ALA A 11 -0.10 -3.09 -3.93
CA ALA A 11 -1.25 -3.76 -3.34
C ALA A 11 -2.50 -3.59 -4.22
N ARG A 12 -2.74 -2.38 -4.74
CA ARG A 12 -3.86 -2.11 -5.66
C ARG A 12 -3.73 -2.87 -6.98
N ALA A 13 -2.54 -2.87 -7.58
CA ALA A 13 -2.28 -3.58 -8.82
C ALA A 13 -2.54 -5.09 -8.67
N TRP A 14 -2.14 -5.68 -7.55
CA TRP A 14 -2.38 -7.09 -7.26
C TRP A 14 -3.85 -7.36 -6.91
N ALA A 15 -4.47 -6.54 -6.06
CA ALA A 15 -5.88 -6.69 -5.66
C ALA A 15 -6.84 -6.66 -6.86
N ASN A 16 -6.53 -5.85 -7.88
CA ASN A 16 -7.28 -5.75 -9.14
C ASN A 16 -7.32 -7.05 -9.95
N LYS A 17 -6.42 -8.01 -9.71
CA LYS A 17 -6.46 -9.31 -10.37
C LYS A 17 -7.60 -10.20 -9.86
N CYS A 18 -8.18 -9.89 -8.69
CA CYS A 18 -9.25 -10.68 -8.09
C CYS A 18 -8.90 -12.17 -7.92
N ILE A 19 -7.67 -12.44 -7.50
CA ILE A 19 -7.15 -13.77 -7.19
C ILE A 19 -6.76 -13.83 -5.71
N PHE A 20 -6.88 -15.02 -5.11
CA PHE A 20 -6.48 -15.27 -3.73
C PHE A 20 -5.13 -16.02 -3.71
N GLU A 21 -4.12 -15.34 -4.20
CA GLU A 21 -2.74 -15.84 -4.30
C GLU A 21 -1.78 -14.69 -3.97
N HIS A 22 -0.62 -15.01 -3.41
CA HIS A 22 0.40 -14.01 -3.12
C HIS A 22 1.03 -13.46 -4.40
N ASN A 23 1.44 -12.18 -4.35
CA ASN A 23 2.14 -11.54 -5.44
C ASN A 23 3.49 -12.23 -5.71
N ILE A 24 3.64 -12.76 -6.93
CA ILE A 24 4.84 -13.51 -7.33
C ILE A 24 6.10 -12.64 -7.42
N TYR A 25 5.95 -11.31 -7.44
CA TYR A 25 7.04 -10.35 -7.59
C TYR A 25 7.53 -9.75 -6.26
N LEU A 26 7.06 -10.23 -5.10
CA LEU A 26 7.36 -9.65 -3.78
C LEU A 26 8.85 -9.58 -3.43
N ASN A 27 9.64 -10.51 -3.99
CA ASN A 27 11.09 -10.59 -3.80
C ASN A 27 11.90 -10.09 -5.01
N GLU A 28 11.22 -9.63 -6.06
CA GLU A 28 11.89 -9.12 -7.26
C GLU A 28 12.25 -7.64 -7.10
N LYS A 29 13.52 -7.34 -7.28
CA LYS A 29 14.06 -5.98 -7.16
C LYS A 29 13.34 -5.04 -8.12
N HIS A 30 12.89 -3.90 -7.61
CA HIS A 30 12.22 -2.83 -8.38
C HIS A 30 10.84 -3.17 -8.97
N GLN A 31 10.29 -4.38 -8.76
CA GLN A 31 8.95 -4.74 -9.25
C GLN A 31 7.85 -4.23 -8.32
N CYS A 32 7.95 -4.54 -7.02
CA CYS A 32 6.93 -4.17 -6.04
C CYS A 32 7.20 -2.83 -5.35
N HIS A 33 8.45 -2.36 -5.35
CA HIS A 33 8.82 -1.07 -4.76
C HIS A 33 10.14 -0.57 -5.38
N PRO A 34 10.30 0.74 -5.62
CA PRO A 34 11.54 1.28 -6.21
C PRO A 34 12.78 1.05 -5.34
N ASN A 35 12.63 1.08 -3.99
CA ASN A 35 13.76 1.06 -3.06
C ASN A 35 13.81 -0.16 -2.12
N PHE A 36 12.69 -0.85 -1.94
CA PHE A 36 12.60 -1.97 -1.03
C PHE A 36 12.68 -3.25 -1.85
N THR A 37 13.54 -4.16 -1.41
CA THR A 37 13.80 -5.42 -2.11
C THR A 37 13.06 -6.60 -1.51
N SER A 38 12.51 -6.44 -0.31
CA SER A 38 11.79 -7.47 0.42
C SER A 38 10.46 -6.91 0.89
N ILE A 39 9.38 -7.43 0.30
CA ILE A 39 8.01 -6.99 0.55
C ILE A 39 7.21 -8.15 1.16
N GLY A 40 6.62 -7.93 2.32
CA GLY A 40 5.64 -8.83 2.92
C GLY A 40 4.24 -8.55 2.40
N GLU A 41 3.33 -9.49 2.52
CA GLU A 41 1.95 -9.34 2.04
C GLU A 41 0.96 -10.08 2.92
N ASN A 42 -0.10 -9.38 3.32
CA ASN A 42 -1.30 -10.01 3.86
C ASN A 42 -2.45 -9.79 2.88
N ILE A 43 -3.27 -10.84 2.70
CA ILE A 43 -4.47 -10.82 1.87
C ILE A 43 -5.67 -11.17 2.75
N TRP A 44 -6.75 -10.42 2.57
CA TRP A 44 -8.05 -10.71 3.15
C TRP A 44 -9.07 -10.76 2.03
N VAL A 45 -9.89 -11.81 2.03
CA VAL A 45 -11.00 -11.98 1.11
C VAL A 45 -12.25 -12.30 1.91
N GLY A 46 -13.34 -11.63 1.58
CA GLY A 46 -14.65 -11.86 2.18
C GLY A 46 -15.74 -11.13 1.42
N SER A 47 -16.99 -11.27 1.86
CA SER A 47 -18.09 -10.54 1.22
C SER A 47 -17.86 -9.02 1.32
N HIS A 48 -18.24 -8.28 0.27
CA HIS A 48 -18.15 -6.83 0.27
C HIS A 48 -18.89 -6.21 1.46
N GLN A 49 -20.05 -6.76 1.86
CA GLN A 49 -20.83 -6.24 2.98
C GLN A 49 -20.12 -6.42 4.34
N ALA A 50 -19.32 -7.47 4.50
CA ALA A 50 -18.58 -7.73 5.73
C ALA A 50 -17.25 -6.96 5.80
N PHE A 51 -16.82 -6.33 4.71
CA PHE A 51 -15.53 -5.68 4.65
C PHE A 51 -15.49 -4.39 5.48
N SER A 52 -14.51 -4.32 6.37
CA SER A 52 -13.99 -3.07 6.91
C SER A 52 -12.49 -3.23 7.10
N VAL A 53 -11.74 -2.13 6.96
CA VAL A 53 -10.28 -2.14 7.18
C VAL A 53 -9.95 -2.65 8.59
N ALA A 54 -10.66 -2.14 9.60
CA ALA A 54 -10.47 -2.55 10.99
C ALA A 54 -10.81 -4.04 11.20
N GLY A 55 -11.90 -4.54 10.58
CA GLY A 55 -12.29 -5.95 10.67
C GLY A 55 -11.27 -6.88 10.01
N ALA A 56 -10.76 -6.53 8.83
CA ALA A 56 -9.76 -7.32 8.12
C ALA A 56 -8.44 -7.37 8.92
N ILE A 57 -7.93 -6.23 9.39
CA ILE A 57 -6.71 -6.17 10.21
C ILE A 57 -6.91 -6.92 11.53
N LYS A 58 -8.07 -6.79 12.17
CA LYS A 58 -8.40 -7.55 13.38
C LYS A 58 -8.41 -9.05 13.10
N SER A 59 -8.93 -9.49 11.96
CA SER A 59 -8.95 -10.92 11.62
C SER A 59 -7.55 -11.49 11.44
N TRP A 60 -6.63 -10.73 10.83
CA TRP A 60 -5.22 -11.07 10.75
C TRP A 60 -4.58 -11.13 12.14
N TYR A 61 -4.87 -10.14 13.00
CA TYR A 61 -4.33 -10.10 14.37
C TYR A 61 -4.85 -11.24 15.25
N ASP A 62 -6.12 -11.61 15.10
CA ASP A 62 -6.77 -12.64 15.93
C ASP A 62 -6.13 -14.04 15.78
N GLU A 63 -5.30 -14.25 14.76
CA GLU A 63 -4.44 -15.45 14.62
C GLU A 63 -3.45 -15.63 15.78
N VAL A 64 -3.22 -14.58 16.59
CA VAL A 64 -2.47 -14.67 17.86
C VAL A 64 -2.98 -15.80 18.76
N LYS A 65 -4.27 -16.13 18.68
CA LYS A 65 -4.90 -17.22 19.46
C LYS A 65 -4.33 -18.61 19.10
N SER A 66 -3.72 -18.73 17.93
CA SER A 66 -3.10 -19.96 17.42
C SER A 66 -1.58 -19.92 17.45
N TYR A 67 -0.98 -18.84 17.96
CA TYR A 67 0.48 -18.65 18.01
C TYR A 67 1.02 -18.67 19.44
N THR A 68 1.91 -19.62 19.74
CA THR A 68 2.64 -19.70 21.00
C THR A 68 4.01 -19.05 20.84
N PHE A 69 4.16 -17.83 21.38
CA PHE A 69 5.37 -17.01 21.21
C PHE A 69 6.65 -17.66 21.76
N ALA A 70 6.59 -18.33 22.91
CA ALA A 70 7.77 -18.91 23.56
C ALA A 70 8.44 -19.99 22.69
N GLU A 71 7.62 -20.80 22.03
CA GLU A 71 8.00 -21.98 21.22
C GLU A 71 8.07 -21.67 19.72
N GLU A 72 7.73 -20.45 19.30
CA GLU A 72 7.56 -20.08 17.87
C GLU A 72 6.59 -21.00 17.13
N LYS A 73 5.63 -21.57 17.87
CA LYS A 73 4.75 -22.62 17.38
C LYS A 73 3.42 -22.04 16.91
N CYS A 74 3.05 -22.36 15.68
CA CYS A 74 1.72 -22.07 15.13
C CYS A 74 0.90 -23.36 15.04
N THR A 75 -0.33 -23.33 15.53
CA THR A 75 -1.25 -24.50 15.49
C THR A 75 -2.24 -24.45 14.33
N ALA A 76 -2.33 -23.32 13.62
CA ALA A 76 -3.21 -23.11 12.47
C ALA A 76 -2.54 -22.16 11.46
N VAL A 77 -3.19 -21.04 11.13
CA VAL A 77 -2.60 -19.94 10.36
C VAL A 77 -2.17 -18.85 11.33
N CYS A 78 -0.92 -18.39 11.23
CA CYS A 78 -0.37 -17.32 12.06
C CYS A 78 0.41 -16.26 11.26
N GLY A 79 0.60 -16.49 9.96
CA GLY A 79 1.47 -15.65 9.13
C GLY A 79 0.97 -14.21 9.01
N HIS A 80 -0.35 -13.99 9.08
CA HIS A 80 -0.88 -12.64 9.01
C HIS A 80 -0.64 -11.89 10.32
N TYR A 81 -0.86 -12.54 11.47
CA TYR A 81 -0.54 -11.97 12.78
C TYR A 81 0.95 -11.65 12.90
N ILE A 82 1.83 -12.61 12.56
CA ILE A 82 3.29 -12.45 12.66
C ILE A 82 3.74 -11.26 11.82
N GLN A 83 3.22 -11.10 10.60
CA GLN A 83 3.52 -9.94 9.76
C GLN A 83 2.99 -8.61 10.35
N VAL A 84 1.77 -8.59 10.91
CA VAL A 84 1.18 -7.37 11.51
C VAL A 84 2.04 -6.84 12.66
N VAL A 85 2.60 -7.73 13.48
CA VAL A 85 3.40 -7.39 14.67
C VAL A 85 4.91 -7.48 14.44
N TRP A 86 5.36 -7.63 13.19
CA TRP A 86 6.78 -7.76 12.85
C TRP A 86 7.54 -6.47 13.19
N ASP A 87 8.55 -6.57 14.07
CA ASP A 87 9.27 -5.41 14.60
C ASP A 87 10.11 -4.68 13.56
N ASP A 88 10.65 -5.39 12.57
CA ASP A 88 11.43 -4.76 11.50
C ASP A 88 10.54 -4.09 10.45
N SER A 89 9.27 -4.47 10.31
CA SER A 89 8.37 -3.93 9.29
C SER A 89 7.86 -2.56 9.72
N TYR A 90 8.35 -1.50 9.08
CA TYR A 90 8.02 -0.12 9.45
C TYR A 90 7.22 0.65 8.39
N LYS A 91 7.08 0.11 7.17
CA LYS A 91 6.18 0.64 6.12
C LYS A 91 5.05 -0.32 5.81
N VAL A 92 3.90 0.27 5.50
CA VAL A 92 2.72 -0.47 5.04
C VAL A 92 1.98 0.34 3.96
N GLY A 93 1.47 -0.35 2.95
CA GLY A 93 0.58 0.24 1.96
C GLY A 93 -0.49 -0.77 1.56
N CYS A 94 -1.75 -0.35 1.55
CA CYS A 94 -2.88 -1.25 1.35
C CYS A 94 -3.82 -0.80 0.23
N ALA A 95 -4.61 -1.72 -0.29
CA ALA A 95 -5.69 -1.43 -1.23
C ALA A 95 -6.81 -2.47 -1.12
N VAL A 96 -8.02 -2.06 -1.47
CA VAL A 96 -9.17 -2.97 -1.62
C VAL A 96 -9.72 -2.86 -3.03
N THR A 97 -10.05 -4.01 -3.63
CA THR A 97 -10.80 -4.09 -4.88
C THR A 97 -12.07 -4.92 -4.67
N LEU A 98 -13.19 -4.44 -5.21
CA LEU A 98 -14.43 -5.21 -5.26
C LEU A 98 -14.41 -6.12 -6.48
N CYS A 99 -14.52 -7.42 -6.24
CA CYS A 99 -14.41 -8.48 -7.21
C CYS A 99 -15.77 -9.14 -7.44
N LYS A 100 -16.08 -9.46 -8.69
CA LYS A 100 -17.28 -10.26 -9.01
C LYS A 100 -17.26 -11.60 -8.28
N GLU A 101 -16.10 -12.24 -8.28
CA GLU A 101 -15.81 -13.45 -7.53
C GLU A 101 -14.32 -13.52 -7.21
N VAL A 102 -13.95 -13.98 -6.02
CA VAL A 102 -12.57 -14.35 -5.64
C VAL A 102 -12.65 -15.37 -4.50
N ALA A 103 -11.77 -16.38 -4.49
CA ALA A 103 -11.80 -17.49 -3.51
C ALA A 103 -13.19 -18.17 -3.38
N GLY A 104 -13.97 -18.23 -4.47
CA GLY A 104 -15.32 -18.78 -4.48
C GLY A 104 -16.40 -17.88 -3.84
N ILE A 105 -16.06 -16.66 -3.42
CA ILE A 105 -17.00 -15.69 -2.83
C ILE A 105 -17.44 -14.69 -3.89
N ARG A 106 -18.75 -14.64 -4.17
CA ARG A 106 -19.35 -13.64 -5.07
C ARG A 106 -19.49 -12.27 -4.40
N ASN A 107 -19.38 -11.20 -5.18
CA ASN A 107 -19.42 -9.81 -4.70
C ASN A 107 -18.47 -9.60 -3.51
N ALA A 108 -17.23 -10.06 -3.67
CA ALA A 108 -16.23 -10.08 -2.61
C ALA A 108 -15.39 -8.80 -2.61
N ALA A 109 -14.86 -8.46 -1.45
CA ALA A 109 -13.79 -7.49 -1.32
C ALA A 109 -12.46 -8.24 -1.18
N ASN A 110 -11.49 -7.91 -2.04
CA ASN A 110 -10.12 -8.39 -2.00
C ASN A 110 -9.24 -7.27 -1.42
N PHE A 111 -8.84 -7.40 -0.16
CA PHE A 111 -8.07 -6.39 0.57
C PHE A 111 -6.64 -6.88 0.81
N ILE A 112 -5.68 -6.11 0.35
CA ILE A 112 -4.26 -6.46 0.38
C ILE A 112 -3.50 -5.36 1.10
N CYS A 113 -2.59 -5.75 1.99
CA CYS A 113 -1.58 -4.86 2.56
C CYS A 113 -0.20 -5.42 2.26
N ASN A 114 0.66 -4.60 1.66
CA ASN A 114 2.08 -4.88 1.52
C ASN A 114 2.88 -4.18 2.64
N TYR A 115 3.87 -4.88 3.17
CA TYR A 115 4.71 -4.44 4.29
C TYR A 115 6.17 -4.39 3.86
N SER A 116 6.95 -3.45 4.41
CA SER A 116 8.39 -3.45 4.18
C SER A 116 9.20 -2.99 5.39
N PRO A 117 10.38 -3.58 5.62
CA PRO A 117 10.85 -4.89 5.11
C PRO A 117 9.84 -6.02 5.35
N ALA A 118 9.93 -7.11 4.58
CA ALA A 118 9.05 -8.26 4.78
C ALA A 118 9.24 -8.84 6.18
N GLY A 119 8.18 -9.44 6.71
CA GLY A 119 8.22 -10.23 7.93
C GLY A 119 8.27 -11.73 7.64
N ASN A 120 7.85 -12.53 8.63
CA ASN A 120 7.69 -13.98 8.51
C ASN A 120 8.99 -14.75 8.18
N PHE A 121 10.15 -14.20 8.56
CA PHE A 121 11.41 -14.93 8.58
C PHE A 121 11.45 -15.93 9.76
N PRO A 122 12.33 -16.95 9.75
CA PRO A 122 12.40 -17.97 10.81
C PRO A 122 13.00 -17.42 12.13
N ARG A 123 12.24 -16.53 12.79
CA ARG A 123 12.47 -15.97 14.12
C ARG A 123 11.14 -15.51 14.72
N LYS A 124 11.15 -15.23 16.03
CA LYS A 124 10.06 -14.51 16.72
C LYS A 124 9.78 -13.18 16.03
N PRO A 125 8.51 -12.73 15.94
CA PRO A 125 8.16 -11.50 15.25
C PRO A 125 8.74 -10.24 15.90
N TYR A 126 9.08 -10.30 17.18
CA TYR A 126 9.70 -9.22 17.92
C TYR A 126 10.52 -9.75 19.08
N ILE A 127 11.41 -8.90 19.63
CA ILE A 127 12.15 -9.20 20.86
C ILE A 127 11.26 -8.93 22.07
N GLN A 128 11.08 -9.93 22.93
CA GLN A 128 10.33 -9.75 24.18
C GLN A 128 11.15 -8.92 25.17
N GLY A 129 10.52 -7.89 25.74
CA GLY A 129 11.18 -7.03 26.71
C GLY A 129 10.33 -5.82 27.08
N LYS A 130 10.94 -4.88 27.81
CA LYS A 130 10.31 -3.58 28.09
C LYS A 130 10.15 -2.83 26.78
N SER A 131 8.97 -2.27 26.53
CA SER A 131 8.71 -1.48 25.33
C SER A 131 9.78 -0.40 25.12
N CYS A 132 10.24 -0.27 23.88
CA CYS A 132 11.27 0.68 23.45
C CYS A 132 12.67 0.52 24.10
N SER A 133 12.95 -0.55 24.84
CA SER A 133 14.28 -0.75 25.44
C SER A 133 15.39 -1.02 24.42
N ASN A 134 15.02 -1.34 23.17
CA ASN A 134 15.93 -1.68 22.09
C ASN A 134 15.68 -0.83 20.82
N CYS A 135 15.16 0.39 20.97
CA CYS A 135 15.07 1.30 19.82
C CYS A 135 16.47 1.76 19.37
N THR A 136 16.59 2.14 18.10
CA THR A 136 17.85 2.61 17.54
C THR A 136 18.27 3.93 18.19
N LYS A 137 19.57 4.17 18.31
CA LYS A 137 20.09 5.43 18.86
C LYS A 137 19.56 6.62 18.05
N GLY A 138 18.76 7.47 18.69
CA GLY A 138 18.12 8.63 18.07
C GLY A 138 16.62 8.46 17.80
N ASP A 139 16.07 7.26 17.99
CA ASP A 139 14.63 7.03 18.02
C ASP A 139 14.01 7.62 19.29
N THR A 140 12.75 8.03 19.16
CA THR A 140 11.86 8.39 20.27
C THR A 140 10.87 7.25 20.53
N CYS A 141 10.51 7.03 21.80
CA CYS A 141 9.48 6.05 22.14
C CYS A 141 8.10 6.72 22.17
N GLU A 142 7.21 6.34 21.26
CA GLU A 142 5.87 6.88 21.15
C GLU A 142 4.86 5.73 21.20
N ASN A 143 3.91 5.77 22.15
CA ASN A 143 2.88 4.74 22.29
C ASN A 143 3.44 3.30 22.31
N LYS A 144 4.58 3.11 22.99
CA LYS A 144 5.31 1.82 23.10
C LYS A 144 5.97 1.34 21.80
N LEU A 145 6.06 2.20 20.77
CA LEU A 145 6.72 1.92 19.49
C LEU A 145 7.96 2.81 19.32
N CYS A 146 8.98 2.27 18.65
CA CYS A 146 10.13 3.06 18.21
C CYS A 146 9.70 3.94 17.03
N ASN A 147 9.74 5.26 17.22
CA ASN A 147 9.51 6.24 16.17
C ASN A 147 10.80 7.02 15.91
N TYR A 148 11.33 6.93 14.69
CA TYR A 148 12.41 7.82 14.27
C TYR A 148 11.81 9.08 13.67
N SER A 149 11.71 10.12 14.48
CA SER A 149 11.10 11.41 14.14
C SER A 149 11.85 12.21 13.06
N ARG A 150 13.05 11.77 12.64
CA ARG A 150 13.89 12.42 11.61
C ARG A 150 13.97 11.64 10.28
N TRP A 151 13.22 10.55 10.11
CA TRP A 151 13.37 9.62 8.98
C TRP A 151 12.39 10.07 7.91
N HIS A 152 12.87 10.98 7.07
CA HIS A 152 12.25 11.30 5.80
C HIS A 152 13.15 10.75 4.73
N PRO A 153 12.94 9.50 4.30
CA PRO A 153 13.77 8.95 3.26
C PRO A 153 13.55 9.80 2.00
N PRO A 154 14.60 10.09 1.21
CA PRO A 154 14.48 10.92 0.02
C PRO A 154 13.42 10.43 -0.98
N TRP A 155 13.03 9.16 -0.90
CA TRP A 155 12.05 8.53 -1.77
C TRP A 155 10.60 8.54 -1.27
N GLU A 156 10.33 8.89 -0.02
CA GLU A 156 8.97 9.23 0.42
C GLU A 156 8.62 10.64 -0.05
N PHE A 157 8.55 10.78 -1.36
CA PHE A 157 7.89 11.92 -1.95
C PHE A 157 6.43 11.88 -1.50
N ARG A 158 6.06 12.75 -0.55
CA ARG A 158 4.82 13.51 -0.74
C ARG A 158 4.88 14.02 -2.17
N ILE A 159 3.79 14.04 -2.92
CA ILE A 159 3.78 14.66 -4.25
C ILE A 159 4.20 16.13 -4.08
N ALA A 160 5.50 16.37 -4.15
CA ALA A 160 6.14 17.65 -4.26
C ALA A 160 6.46 17.69 -5.74
N CYS A 161 5.46 18.12 -6.52
CA CYS A 161 5.64 18.44 -7.92
C CYS A 161 6.79 19.48 -7.95
N ASN A 162 7.97 19.07 -8.41
CA ASN A 162 9.10 19.98 -8.53
C ASN A 162 8.76 21.11 -9.52
N VAL A 163 9.56 22.16 -9.58
CA VAL A 163 9.28 23.32 -10.46
C VAL A 163 9.05 22.89 -11.91
N ALA A 164 9.78 21.89 -12.41
CA ALA A 164 9.56 21.34 -13.76
C ALA A 164 8.18 20.68 -13.92
N CYS A 165 7.75 19.86 -12.96
CA CYS A 165 6.44 19.25 -12.91
C CYS A 165 5.31 20.29 -12.83
N ILE A 166 5.46 21.33 -11.99
CA ILE A 166 4.48 22.41 -11.87
C ILE A 166 4.40 23.17 -13.20
N THR A 167 5.55 23.53 -13.78
CA THR A 167 5.62 24.22 -15.07
C THR A 167 4.95 23.41 -16.18
N VAL A 168 5.21 22.09 -16.26
CA VAL A 168 4.58 21.22 -17.27
C VAL A 168 3.06 21.14 -17.06
N THR A 169 2.60 21.04 -15.82
CA THR A 169 1.17 20.93 -15.51
C THR A 169 0.43 22.23 -15.83
N VAL A 170 0.99 23.38 -15.42
CA VAL A 170 0.44 24.70 -15.71
C VAL A 170 0.48 24.99 -17.22
N LEU A 171 1.59 24.70 -17.89
CA LEU A 171 1.71 24.90 -19.33
C LEU A 171 0.70 24.05 -20.11
N ARG A 172 0.52 22.78 -19.73
CA ARG A 172 -0.50 21.91 -20.35
C ARG A 172 -1.91 22.44 -20.14
N ALA A 173 -2.26 22.89 -18.94
CA ALA A 173 -3.56 23.48 -18.67
C ALA A 173 -3.79 24.77 -19.48
N LEU A 174 -2.77 25.64 -19.55
CA LEU A 174 -2.79 26.87 -20.35
C LEU A 174 -2.99 26.58 -21.84
N LEU A 175 -2.23 25.64 -22.39
CA LEU A 175 -2.34 25.27 -23.82
C LEU A 175 -3.71 24.68 -24.15
N MET A 176 -4.29 23.86 -23.26
CA MET A 176 -5.66 23.35 -23.43
C MET A 176 -6.70 24.49 -23.41
N PHE A 177 -6.55 25.46 -22.50
CA PHE A 177 -7.42 26.62 -22.45
C PHE A 177 -7.30 27.50 -23.71
N LEU A 178 -6.07 27.79 -24.16
CA LEU A 178 -5.82 28.55 -25.38
C LEU A 178 -6.38 27.85 -26.61
N ALA A 179 -6.24 26.52 -26.71
CA ALA A 179 -6.84 25.73 -27.78
C ALA A 179 -8.37 25.86 -27.78
N PHE A 180 -9.01 25.80 -26.61
CA PHE A 180 -10.45 25.97 -26.49
C PHE A 180 -10.90 27.38 -26.93
N VAL A 181 -10.18 28.42 -26.52
CA VAL A 181 -10.45 29.81 -26.92
C VAL A 181 -10.27 29.99 -28.43
N ALA A 182 -9.19 29.46 -29.01
CA ALA A 182 -8.95 29.51 -30.45
C ALA A 182 -10.07 28.81 -31.22
N VAL A 183 -10.47 27.60 -30.82
CA VAL A 183 -11.59 26.87 -31.42
C VAL A 183 -12.90 27.67 -31.31
N TYR A 184 -13.17 28.29 -30.16
CA TYR A 184 -14.33 29.14 -29.96
C TYR A 184 -14.36 30.32 -30.95
N PHE A 185 -13.24 31.05 -31.09
CA PHE A 185 -13.16 32.19 -32.02
C PHE A 185 -13.21 31.77 -33.48
N ILE A 186 -12.54 30.66 -33.85
CA ILE A 186 -12.62 30.11 -35.21
C ILE A 186 -14.08 29.77 -35.54
N LYS A 187 -14.80 29.08 -34.64
CA LYS A 187 -16.21 28.74 -34.84
C LYS A 187 -17.12 29.98 -34.91
N LYS A 188 -16.80 31.02 -34.14
CA LYS A 188 -17.55 32.29 -34.16
C LYS A 188 -17.31 33.10 -35.44
N HIS A 189 -16.08 33.13 -35.94
CA HIS A 189 -15.71 33.90 -37.13
C HIS A 189 -16.10 33.17 -38.42
N PHE A 190 -16.01 31.84 -38.42
CA PHE A 190 -16.38 30.99 -39.54
C PHE A 190 -17.60 30.13 -39.17
N THR A 191 -18.78 30.74 -39.14
CA THR A 191 -20.03 30.09 -38.72
C THR A 191 -20.50 28.94 -39.63
N ASN A 192 -19.92 28.80 -40.82
CA ASN A 192 -20.34 27.84 -41.85
C ASN A 192 -19.28 26.76 -42.19
N ILE A 193 -18.28 26.53 -41.33
CA ILE A 193 -17.36 25.39 -41.54
C ILE A 193 -18.07 24.10 -41.11
N HIS A 194 -18.62 23.38 -42.09
CA HIS A 194 -18.97 21.98 -41.93
C HIS A 194 -17.68 21.15 -41.94
N ILE A 195 -17.40 20.47 -40.83
CA ILE A 195 -16.38 19.42 -40.81
C ILE A 195 -17.01 18.23 -41.51
N SER A 196 -16.66 18.01 -42.79
CA SER A 196 -16.90 16.70 -43.41
C SER A 196 -16.06 15.68 -42.65
N THR A 197 -16.75 14.83 -41.88
CA THR A 197 -16.20 13.60 -41.29
C THR A 197 -15.75 12.63 -42.34
#